data_AF-A0A9W9ZGR9-F1
#
_entry.id   AF-A0A9W9ZGR9-F1
#
_cell.length_a   1.000
_cell.length_b   1.000
_cell.length_c   1.000
_cell.angle_alpha   90.00
_cell.angle_beta   90.00
_cell.angle_gamma   90.00
#
_symmetry.space_group_name_H-M   'P 1'
#
loop_
_entity.id
_entity.type
_entity.pdbx_description
1 polymer ?
#
loop_
_entity_poly.entity_id
_entity_poly.type
_entity_poly.pdbx_seq_one_letter_code
_entity_poly.pdbx_strand_id
1 'polypeptide(L)'
;MTISVRRGTSGDTLPPITTPPLQQAGQSSEASQQQDSENSVVQSDDNTASLLLPNGEVAFPLAELSKLDEMINRPRWVVPVLPKGELEVLLEASIKICRAELDTKSEECQRFFRDGLTTSFHKILNDEAVNGWKYDIHKAILKNTEKLVELCVTKLQQDWFPLLDLLSLIFNPMSRFNIYNGARPSESVPQGAQVLKIQFMPDLLMPGHQRDGL
;
A
#
# COMPACT_ATOMS: atom_id res chain seq x y z
N MET A 1 12.55 -69.91 -16.87
CA MET A 1 11.29 -70.33 -17.52
C MET A 1 10.16 -69.82 -16.62
N THR A 2 9.08 -69.19 -17.09
CA THR A 2 8.52 -69.10 -18.46
C THR A 2 7.85 -67.72 -18.68
N ILE A 3 7.42 -67.39 -19.91
CA ILE A 3 6.88 -66.07 -20.32
C ILE A 3 5.39 -66.17 -20.69
N SER A 4 4.55 -65.18 -20.31
CA SER A 4 3.38 -64.61 -21.04
C SER A 4 2.63 -63.61 -20.12
N VAL A 5 2.10 -62.42 -20.48
CA VAL A 5 1.76 -61.68 -21.74
C VAL A 5 0.32 -61.85 -22.26
N ARG A 6 -0.55 -60.86 -21.96
CA ARG A 6 -1.71 -60.27 -22.71
C ARG A 6 -2.34 -59.21 -21.79
N ARG A 7 -2.67 -57.94 -22.12
CA ARG A 7 -3.15 -57.19 -23.32
C ARG A 7 -4.67 -56.96 -23.33
N GLY A 8 -5.07 -55.69 -23.19
CA GLY A 8 -6.37 -55.10 -23.56
C GLY A 8 -6.95 -54.18 -22.48
N THR A 9 -7.67 -53.08 -22.76
CA THR A 9 -7.94 -52.39 -24.06
C THR A 9 -8.50 -50.97 -23.80
N SER A 10 -8.07 -49.99 -24.62
CA SER A 10 -8.80 -48.78 -25.09
C SER A 10 -9.40 -47.76 -24.10
N GLY A 11 -9.16 -46.45 -24.34
CA GLY A 11 -9.82 -45.37 -23.58
C GLY A 11 -9.44 -43.91 -23.90
N ASP A 12 -9.01 -43.57 -25.13
CA ASP A 12 -8.61 -42.20 -25.48
C ASP A 12 -9.81 -41.26 -25.75
N THR A 13 -9.72 -39.97 -25.38
CA THR A 13 -10.70 -38.93 -25.77
C THR A 13 -10.09 -37.52 -25.81
N LEU A 14 -9.80 -37.01 -27.01
CA LEU A 14 -9.47 -35.63 -27.43
C LEU A 14 -9.35 -35.66 -28.99
N PRO A 15 -9.35 -34.54 -29.75
CA PRO A 15 -9.49 -33.12 -29.39
C PRO A 15 -10.70 -32.45 -30.12
N PRO A 16 -10.75 -31.11 -30.23
CA PRO A 16 -10.93 -30.51 -31.56
C PRO A 16 -10.18 -29.18 -31.82
N ILE A 17 -9.64 -28.99 -33.03
CA ILE A 17 -9.23 -27.68 -33.61
C ILE A 17 -9.45 -27.70 -35.13
N THR A 18 -10.28 -26.79 -35.68
CA THR A 18 -10.41 -26.55 -37.14
C THR A 18 -10.88 -25.11 -37.44
N THR A 19 -10.43 -24.51 -38.57
CA THR A 19 -10.79 -23.18 -39.13
C THR A 19 -10.53 -23.15 -40.66
N PRO A 20 -10.90 -22.12 -41.48
CA PRO A 20 -11.75 -20.93 -41.24
C PRO A 20 -13.16 -21.11 -41.87
N PRO A 21 -13.66 -20.51 -43.01
CA PRO A 21 -13.15 -19.55 -44.02
C PRO A 21 -13.87 -18.17 -43.98
N LEU A 22 -14.28 -17.58 -45.13
CA LEU A 22 -14.95 -16.25 -45.28
C LEU A 22 -16.03 -16.25 -46.40
N GLN A 23 -17.02 -15.32 -46.37
CA GLN A 23 -17.27 -14.32 -47.45
C GLN A 23 -18.48 -13.34 -47.24
N GLN A 24 -18.20 -12.04 -47.46
CA GLN A 24 -18.96 -10.91 -48.09
C GLN A 24 -20.53 -10.87 -48.20
N ALA A 25 -21.15 -9.71 -47.89
CA ALA A 25 -21.72 -8.71 -48.86
C ALA A 25 -22.77 -7.68 -48.28
N GLY A 26 -22.88 -6.47 -48.87
CA GLY A 26 -23.91 -5.41 -48.64
C GLY A 26 -23.50 -4.27 -47.66
N GLN A 27 -23.48 -2.95 -47.95
CA GLN A 27 -24.41 -1.95 -48.56
C GLN A 27 -25.58 -1.51 -47.63
N SER A 28 -25.93 -0.22 -47.42
CA SER A 28 -25.38 1.09 -47.87
C SER A 28 -25.93 2.30 -47.05
N SER A 29 -25.33 3.49 -47.25
CA SER A 29 -25.87 4.88 -47.11
C SER A 29 -26.22 5.55 -45.76
N GLU A 30 -25.41 6.58 -45.47
CA GLU A 30 -25.79 8.00 -45.21
C GLU A 30 -26.45 8.47 -43.90
N ALA A 31 -26.25 9.77 -43.64
CA ALA A 31 -26.30 10.41 -42.32
C ALA A 31 -27.55 11.26 -42.07
N SER A 32 -27.80 11.56 -40.79
CA SER A 32 -28.40 12.83 -40.34
C SER A 32 -27.96 13.15 -38.91
N GLN A 33 -27.96 14.44 -38.58
CA GLN A 33 -27.57 14.98 -37.27
C GLN A 33 -28.80 15.26 -36.42
N GLN A 34 -28.75 15.03 -35.11
CA GLN A 34 -29.25 15.94 -34.06
C GLN A 34 -29.14 15.33 -32.66
N GLN A 35 -28.58 16.10 -31.71
CA GLN A 35 -28.85 16.08 -30.26
C GLN A 35 -28.55 14.75 -29.51
N ASP A 36 -28.34 14.71 -28.19
CA ASP A 36 -28.51 15.74 -27.16
C ASP A 36 -27.52 15.53 -25.98
N SER A 37 -27.69 16.33 -24.92
CA SER A 37 -27.26 16.09 -23.54
C SER A 37 -25.76 16.23 -23.20
N GLU A 38 -25.50 17.14 -22.27
CA GLU A 38 -24.30 17.16 -21.44
C GLU A 38 -24.18 15.85 -20.65
N ASN A 39 -23.03 15.17 -20.70
CA ASN A 39 -22.70 14.10 -19.77
C ASN A 39 -21.47 14.48 -18.94
N SER A 40 -21.67 15.40 -18.01
CA SER A 40 -20.78 15.52 -16.84
C SER A 40 -20.83 14.20 -16.09
N VAL A 41 -19.77 13.40 -16.20
CA VAL A 41 -19.67 12.09 -15.54
C VAL A 41 -19.46 12.27 -14.04
N VAL A 42 -20.53 12.65 -13.35
CA VAL A 42 -20.68 12.40 -11.92
C VAL A 42 -20.85 10.90 -11.74
N GLN A 43 -19.74 10.20 -11.51
CA GLN A 43 -19.78 8.88 -10.90
C GLN A 43 -20.40 9.05 -9.51
N SER A 44 -21.69 8.73 -9.39
CA SER A 44 -22.40 8.76 -8.12
C SER A 44 -21.79 7.72 -7.17
N ASP A 45 -21.16 8.21 -6.09
CA ASP A 45 -20.36 7.40 -5.17
C ASP A 45 -21.18 6.39 -4.34
N ASP A 46 -21.38 5.19 -4.88
CA ASP A 46 -21.85 4.02 -4.12
C ASP A 46 -20.90 3.68 -2.94
N ASN A 47 -19.64 4.12 -3.03
CA ASN A 47 -18.60 3.92 -2.03
C ASN A 47 -18.65 4.91 -0.86
N THR A 48 -19.11 6.17 -1.04
CA THR A 48 -19.17 7.15 0.08
C THR A 48 -20.36 6.94 0.99
N ALA A 49 -21.47 6.38 0.47
CA ALA A 49 -22.60 5.92 1.29
C ALA A 49 -22.17 4.88 2.35
N SER A 50 -21.16 4.05 2.04
CA SER A 50 -20.58 3.08 2.98
C SER A 50 -19.62 3.72 4.02
N LEU A 51 -19.29 5.01 3.90
CA LEU A 51 -18.43 5.76 4.83
C LEU A 51 -19.23 6.68 5.76
N LEU A 52 -20.56 6.71 5.66
CA LEU A 52 -21.45 7.55 6.46
C LEU A 52 -22.39 6.70 7.33
N LEU A 53 -22.55 7.13 8.58
CA LEU A 53 -23.52 6.57 9.52
C LEU A 53 -24.92 7.15 9.25
N PRO A 54 -26.02 6.52 9.73
CA PRO A 54 -27.39 7.00 9.49
C PRO A 54 -27.74 8.40 10.03
N ASN A 55 -26.88 8.98 10.86
CA ASN A 55 -26.96 10.37 11.35
C ASN A 55 -26.14 11.37 10.52
N GLY A 56 -25.41 10.92 9.49
CA GLY A 56 -24.55 11.74 8.64
C GLY A 56 -23.10 11.90 9.11
N GLU A 57 -22.72 11.26 10.23
CA GLU A 57 -21.34 11.25 10.72
C GLU A 57 -20.45 10.27 9.92
N VAL A 58 -19.14 10.50 9.89
CA VAL A 58 -18.20 9.65 9.15
C VAL A 58 -17.87 8.40 9.97
N ALA A 59 -18.06 7.22 9.38
CA ALA A 59 -17.85 5.94 10.04
C ALA A 59 -16.35 5.62 10.20
N PHE A 60 -15.82 5.66 11.43
CA PHE A 60 -14.44 5.28 11.75
C PHE A 60 -14.35 4.03 12.65
N PRO A 61 -13.32 3.18 12.57
CA PRO A 61 -13.19 1.95 13.37
C PRO A 61 -12.86 2.20 14.86
N LEU A 62 -13.87 2.62 15.64
CA LEU A 62 -13.68 3.05 17.04
C LEU A 62 -13.20 1.93 17.97
N ALA A 63 -13.59 0.68 17.72
CA ALA A 63 -13.17 -0.47 18.53
C ALA A 63 -11.68 -0.77 18.31
N GLU A 64 -11.23 -0.76 17.06
CA GLU A 64 -9.84 -0.94 16.67
C GLU A 64 -8.97 0.23 17.14
N LEU A 65 -9.47 1.48 17.06
CA LEU A 65 -8.76 2.65 17.59
C LEU A 65 -8.56 2.53 19.11
N SER A 66 -9.62 2.21 19.86
CA SER A 66 -9.57 2.05 21.32
C SER A 66 -8.62 0.92 21.72
N LYS A 67 -8.60 -0.18 20.96
CA LYS A 67 -7.74 -1.33 21.20
C LYS A 67 -6.27 -1.06 20.81
N LEU A 68 -6.02 -0.28 19.76
CA LEU A 68 -4.68 0.21 19.43
C LEU A 68 -4.17 1.16 20.52
N ASP A 69 -5.01 2.09 20.99
CA ASP A 69 -4.74 2.99 22.13
C ASP A 69 -4.38 2.22 23.40
N GLU A 70 -5.15 1.17 23.74
CA GLU A 70 -4.80 0.25 24.83
C GLU A 70 -3.43 -0.39 24.61
N MET A 71 -3.13 -0.86 23.39
CA MET A 71 -1.87 -1.52 23.09
C MET A 71 -0.68 -0.56 23.20
N ILE A 72 -0.74 0.63 22.60
CA ILE A 72 0.39 1.59 22.62
C ILE A 72 0.73 2.07 24.03
N ASN A 73 -0.24 2.10 24.95
CA ASN A 73 -0.04 2.52 26.34
C ASN A 73 0.35 1.37 27.31
N ARG A 74 0.41 0.10 26.86
CA ARG A 74 0.84 -1.02 27.73
C ARG A 74 2.35 -0.96 28.03
N PRO A 75 2.77 -1.15 29.31
CA PRO A 75 4.19 -1.15 29.70
C PRO A 75 4.95 -2.36 29.15
N ARG A 76 4.25 -3.48 28.90
CA ARG A 76 4.71 -4.55 28.01
C ARG A 76 3.94 -4.43 26.70
N TRP A 77 4.55 -3.73 25.75
CA TRP A 77 4.07 -3.56 24.38
C TRP A 77 3.93 -4.90 23.65
N VAL A 78 2.99 -4.97 22.72
CA VAL A 78 2.79 -6.07 21.77
C VAL A 78 2.56 -5.45 20.41
N VAL A 79 3.29 -5.91 19.39
CA VAL A 79 3.33 -5.28 18.06
C VAL A 79 1.96 -5.44 17.35
N PRO A 80 1.23 -4.36 17.02
CA PRO A 80 -0.13 -4.40 16.46
C PRO A 80 -0.12 -4.62 14.94
N VAL A 81 0.67 -5.59 14.49
CA VAL A 81 0.96 -5.86 13.06
C VAL A 81 0.61 -7.30 12.69
N LEU A 82 -0.45 -7.82 13.32
CA LEU A 82 -1.10 -9.03 12.83
C LEU A 82 -1.89 -8.69 11.54
N PRO A 83 -1.99 -9.59 10.56
CA PRO A 83 -2.83 -9.38 9.39
C PRO A 83 -4.30 -9.17 9.80
N LYS A 84 -4.94 -8.12 9.26
CA LYS A 84 -6.25 -7.59 9.68
C LYS A 84 -6.30 -7.14 11.15
N GLY A 85 -5.15 -6.82 11.73
CA GLY A 85 -5.01 -6.19 13.04
C GLY A 85 -5.40 -4.71 13.02
N GLU A 86 -5.41 -4.11 14.20
CA GLU A 86 -6.00 -2.80 14.48
C GLU A 86 -5.37 -1.71 13.60
N LEU A 87 -4.03 -1.66 13.54
CA LEU A 87 -3.29 -0.68 12.74
C LEU A 87 -3.56 -0.82 11.23
N GLU A 88 -3.77 -2.04 10.73
CA GLU A 88 -4.07 -2.28 9.32
C GLU A 88 -5.49 -1.82 8.97
N VAL A 89 -6.47 -2.14 9.81
CA VAL A 89 -7.89 -1.73 9.63
C VAL A 89 -8.03 -0.21 9.69
N LEU A 90 -7.35 0.45 10.63
CA LEU A 90 -7.38 1.91 10.77
C LEU A 90 -6.72 2.62 9.59
N LEU A 91 -5.61 2.09 9.06
CA LEU A 91 -4.99 2.58 7.82
C LEU A 91 -5.94 2.44 6.62
N GLU A 92 -6.59 1.27 6.44
CA GLU A 92 -7.53 1.07 5.32
C GLU A 92 -8.77 1.96 5.40
N ALA A 93 -9.31 2.19 6.60
CA ALA A 93 -10.42 3.12 6.80
C ALA A 93 -9.98 4.56 6.49
N SER A 94 -8.83 4.98 7.03
CA SER A 94 -8.27 6.32 6.80
C SER A 94 -8.04 6.63 5.32
N ILE A 95 -7.46 5.69 4.55
CA ILE A 95 -7.24 5.87 3.11
C ILE A 95 -8.56 6.07 2.37
N LYS A 96 -9.61 5.29 2.67
CA LYS A 96 -10.94 5.43 2.05
C LYS A 96 -11.58 6.78 2.38
N ILE A 97 -11.49 7.20 3.65
CA ILE A 97 -12.05 8.46 4.16
C ILE A 97 -11.31 9.67 3.57
N CYS A 98 -9.98 9.61 3.42
CA CYS A 98 -9.19 10.66 2.76
C CYS A 98 -9.51 10.76 1.26
N ARG A 99 -9.71 9.62 0.57
CA ARG A 99 -10.14 9.59 -0.85
C ARG A 99 -11.52 10.19 -1.09
N ALA A 100 -12.37 10.24 -0.06
CA ALA A 100 -13.67 10.88 -0.09
C ALA A 100 -13.67 12.33 0.42
N GLU A 101 -12.50 12.89 0.78
CA GLU A 101 -12.35 14.21 1.43
C GLU A 101 -13.22 14.36 2.71
N LEU A 102 -13.43 13.25 3.42
CA LEU A 102 -14.22 13.17 4.65
C LEU A 102 -13.35 13.18 5.92
N ASP A 103 -12.02 13.16 5.79
CA ASP A 103 -11.11 12.99 6.94
C ASP A 103 -11.18 14.12 7.96
N THR A 104 -11.45 15.36 7.55
CA THR A 104 -11.63 16.50 8.47
C THR A 104 -13.00 16.52 9.16
N LYS A 105 -13.85 15.51 8.93
CA LYS A 105 -15.19 15.38 9.52
C LYS A 105 -15.30 14.22 10.54
N SER A 106 -14.23 13.45 10.76
CA SER A 106 -14.10 12.52 11.90
C SER A 106 -12.90 12.95 12.74
N GLU A 107 -13.15 13.38 13.98
CA GLU A 107 -12.10 13.75 14.92
C GLU A 107 -11.26 12.53 15.34
N GLU A 108 -11.81 11.32 15.22
CA GLU A 108 -11.14 10.06 15.53
C GLU A 108 -10.11 9.68 14.45
N CYS A 109 -10.45 9.94 13.18
CA CYS A 109 -9.52 9.85 12.06
C CYS A 109 -8.39 10.89 12.20
N GLN A 110 -8.73 12.14 12.54
CA GLN A 110 -7.75 13.21 12.81
C GLN A 110 -6.84 12.90 13.99
N ARG A 111 -7.39 12.39 15.10
CA ARG A 111 -6.64 11.95 16.28
C ARG A 111 -5.71 10.77 15.96
N PHE A 112 -6.18 9.81 15.16
CA PHE A 112 -5.35 8.71 14.68
C PHE A 112 -4.15 9.22 13.86
N PHE A 113 -4.30 10.27 13.06
CA PHE A 113 -3.17 10.88 12.32
C PHE A 113 -2.14 11.56 13.22
N ARG A 114 -2.59 12.36 14.20
CA ARG A 114 -1.70 13.12 15.08
C ARG A 114 -0.94 12.18 16.03
N ASP A 115 -1.68 11.32 16.74
CA ASP A 115 -1.16 10.60 17.91
C ASP A 115 -0.92 9.11 17.60
N GLY A 116 -1.92 8.46 16.97
CA GLY A 116 -1.98 7.01 16.81
C GLY A 116 -0.94 6.44 15.84
N LEU A 117 -0.84 7.00 14.63
CA LEU A 117 0.15 6.62 13.62
C LEU A 117 1.57 6.88 14.12
N THR A 118 1.85 8.10 14.59
CA THR A 118 3.15 8.54 15.08
C THR A 118 3.67 7.63 16.18
N THR A 119 2.85 7.36 17.20
CA THR A 119 3.23 6.48 18.31
C THR A 119 3.42 5.04 17.84
N SER A 120 2.53 4.54 16.98
CA SER A 120 2.60 3.15 16.49
C SER A 120 3.87 2.91 15.68
N PHE A 121 4.12 3.69 14.63
CA PHE A 121 5.30 3.52 13.77
C PHE A 121 6.61 3.82 14.52
N HIS A 122 6.62 4.81 15.43
CA HIS A 122 7.82 5.08 16.22
C HIS A 122 8.20 3.89 17.11
N LYS A 123 7.23 3.27 17.79
CA LYS A 123 7.47 2.07 18.61
C LYS A 123 7.87 0.87 17.74
N ILE A 124 7.15 0.60 16.66
CA ILE A 124 7.39 -0.56 15.78
C ILE A 124 8.79 -0.52 15.13
N LEU A 125 9.19 0.63 14.58
CA LEU A 125 10.43 0.74 13.82
C LEU A 125 11.70 0.81 14.70
N ASN A 126 11.53 1.13 15.98
CA ASN A 126 12.63 1.31 16.94
C ASN A 126 12.59 0.32 18.11
N ASP A 127 11.75 -0.73 18.06
CA ASP A 127 11.68 -1.76 19.10
C ASP A 127 13.02 -2.52 19.23
N GLU A 128 13.39 -2.89 20.45
CA GLU A 128 14.59 -3.72 20.69
C GLU A 128 14.40 -5.17 20.23
N ALA A 129 13.15 -5.66 20.24
CA ALA A 129 12.77 -7.02 19.88
C ALA A 129 12.78 -7.28 18.35
N VAL A 130 12.98 -6.25 17.51
CA VAL A 130 13.06 -6.36 16.03
C VAL A 130 13.89 -7.57 15.58
N ASN A 131 15.05 -7.80 16.20
CA ASN A 131 15.97 -8.87 15.81
C ASN A 131 15.42 -10.29 16.04
N GLY A 132 14.47 -10.45 16.96
CA GLY A 132 13.87 -11.71 17.37
C GLY A 132 12.45 -11.94 16.84
N TRP A 133 11.92 -11.05 16.00
CA TRP A 133 10.61 -11.22 15.39
C TRP A 133 10.62 -12.27 14.26
N LYS A 134 9.47 -12.92 14.04
CA LYS A 134 9.27 -13.83 12.91
C LYS A 134 9.17 -13.04 11.61
N TYR A 135 9.66 -13.58 10.50
CA TYR A 135 9.63 -12.93 9.18
C TYR A 135 8.25 -12.37 8.79
N ASP A 136 7.16 -13.08 9.11
CA ASP A 136 5.78 -12.64 8.82
C ASP A 136 5.43 -11.29 9.50
N ILE A 137 6.00 -11.03 10.69
CA ILE A 137 5.85 -9.76 11.41
C ILE A 137 6.55 -8.63 10.62
N HIS A 138 7.77 -8.86 10.12
CA HIS A 138 8.45 -7.88 9.27
C HIS A 138 7.68 -7.61 7.97
N LYS A 139 7.10 -8.66 7.38
CA LYS A 139 6.29 -8.56 6.16
C LYS A 139 5.00 -7.75 6.39
N ALA A 140 4.34 -7.92 7.54
CA ALA A 140 3.19 -7.13 7.93
C ALA A 140 3.55 -5.67 8.26
N ILE A 141 4.69 -5.41 8.91
CA ILE A 141 5.20 -4.05 9.13
C ILE A 141 5.45 -3.35 7.79
N LEU A 142 6.08 -4.03 6.83
CA LEU A 142 6.30 -3.49 5.49
C LEU A 142 4.97 -3.17 4.78
N LYS A 143 3.97 -4.08 4.85
CA LYS A 143 2.64 -3.85 4.25
C LYS A 143 1.88 -2.69 4.90
N ASN A 144 1.98 -2.51 6.22
CA ASN A 144 1.42 -1.33 6.88
C ASN A 144 2.21 -0.05 6.54
N THR A 145 3.52 -0.15 6.29
CA THR A 145 4.35 0.97 5.82
C THR A 145 3.97 1.40 4.40
N GLU A 146 3.71 0.44 3.50
CA GLU A 146 3.17 0.72 2.15
C GLU A 146 1.82 1.45 2.22
N LYS A 147 0.90 0.98 3.06
CA LYS A 147 -0.40 1.65 3.33
C LYS A 147 -0.23 3.06 3.90
N LEU A 148 0.75 3.29 4.79
CA LEU A 148 1.04 4.64 5.28
C LEU A 148 1.58 5.54 4.16
N VAL A 149 2.45 5.05 3.28
CA VAL A 149 2.87 5.82 2.09
C VAL A 149 1.69 6.12 1.16
N GLU A 150 0.77 5.18 0.95
CA GLU A 150 -0.47 5.40 0.19
C GLU A 150 -1.35 6.50 0.82
N LEU A 151 -1.48 6.53 2.15
CA LEU A 151 -2.19 7.57 2.89
C LEU A 151 -1.52 8.95 2.75
N CYS A 152 -0.20 9.02 2.94
CA CYS A 152 0.58 10.26 2.78
C CYS A 152 0.49 10.81 1.34
N VAL A 153 0.57 9.94 0.32
CA VAL A 153 0.41 10.33 -1.09
C VAL A 153 -1.03 10.79 -1.38
N THR A 154 -2.03 10.15 -0.78
CA THR A 154 -3.45 10.55 -0.91
C THR A 154 -3.69 11.97 -0.37
N LYS A 155 -3.02 12.35 0.74
CA LYS A 155 -3.14 13.69 1.36
C LYS A 155 -2.08 14.71 0.89
N LEU A 156 -1.24 14.34 -0.08
CA LEU A 156 -0.07 15.14 -0.49
C LEU A 156 -0.44 16.51 -1.08
N GLN A 157 -1.58 16.62 -1.79
CA GLN A 157 -2.02 17.88 -2.39
C GLN A 157 -2.56 18.90 -1.37
N GLN A 158 -2.76 18.50 -0.10
CA GLN A 158 -3.22 19.40 0.97
C GLN A 158 -2.12 19.71 2.00
N ASP A 159 -0.84 19.46 1.67
CA ASP A 159 0.34 19.73 2.50
C ASP A 159 0.17 19.30 3.97
N TRP A 160 -0.37 18.10 4.19
CA TRP A 160 -0.77 17.65 5.52
C TRP A 160 0.43 17.27 6.40
N PHE A 161 1.07 18.27 7.01
CA PHE A 161 2.33 18.15 7.77
C PHE A 161 2.44 16.92 8.70
N PRO A 162 1.43 16.56 9.53
CA PRO A 162 1.52 15.37 10.39
C PRO A 162 1.75 14.05 9.63
N LEU A 163 1.25 13.93 8.40
CA LEU A 163 1.51 12.76 7.54
C LEU A 163 2.84 12.88 6.78
N LEU A 164 3.32 14.11 6.50
CA LEU A 164 4.62 14.34 5.88
C LEU A 164 5.77 14.03 6.86
N ASP A 165 5.63 14.40 8.13
CA ASP A 165 6.59 14.08 9.19
C ASP A 165 6.77 12.56 9.36
N LEU A 166 5.68 11.78 9.19
CA LEU A 166 5.75 10.31 9.22
C LEU A 166 6.59 9.72 8.09
N LEU A 167 6.72 10.38 6.93
CA LEU A 167 7.62 9.93 5.86
C LEU A 167 9.08 9.95 6.34
N SER A 168 9.47 10.97 7.11
CA SER A 168 10.81 11.03 7.72
C SER A 168 11.05 9.88 8.71
N LEU A 169 10.01 9.49 9.46
CA LEU A 169 10.06 8.41 10.44
C LEU A 169 10.22 7.03 9.79
N ILE A 170 9.42 6.74 8.75
CA ILE A 170 9.44 5.41 8.10
C ILE A 170 10.65 5.22 7.17
N PHE A 171 11.11 6.27 6.50
CA PHE A 171 12.28 6.20 5.61
C PHE A 171 13.62 6.41 6.34
N ASN A 172 13.63 6.68 7.65
CA ASN A 172 14.85 6.81 8.43
C ASN A 172 15.72 5.53 8.35
N PRO A 173 16.90 5.55 7.68
CA PRO A 173 17.72 4.36 7.51
C PRO A 173 18.36 3.88 8.82
N MET A 174 18.36 4.72 9.86
CA MET A 174 18.93 4.43 11.18
C MET A 174 17.91 3.81 12.16
N SER A 175 16.65 3.58 11.75
CA SER A 175 15.69 2.84 12.57
C SER A 175 16.12 1.38 12.73
N ARG A 176 15.82 0.76 13.88
CA ARG A 176 16.21 -0.64 14.14
C ARG A 176 15.65 -1.59 13.08
N PHE A 177 14.42 -1.34 12.64
CA PHE A 177 13.78 -2.10 11.57
C PHE A 177 14.49 -1.93 10.22
N ASN A 178 14.86 -0.72 9.82
CA ASN A 178 15.51 -0.48 8.53
C ASN A 178 16.96 -0.99 8.51
N ILE A 179 17.70 -0.87 9.61
CA ILE A 179 19.03 -1.50 9.77
C ILE A 179 18.94 -3.03 9.63
N TYR A 180 18.00 -3.66 10.34
CA TYR A 180 17.85 -5.12 10.34
C TYR A 180 17.42 -5.70 8.99
N ASN A 181 16.48 -5.05 8.30
CA ASN A 181 16.03 -5.50 6.99
C ASN A 181 17.01 -5.11 5.87
N GLY A 182 17.70 -3.97 5.97
CA GLY A 182 18.68 -3.52 4.97
C GLY A 182 19.93 -4.40 4.84
N ALA A 183 20.18 -5.28 5.83
CA ALA A 183 21.20 -6.32 5.75
C ALA A 183 20.77 -7.55 4.90
N ARG A 184 19.51 -7.62 4.46
CA ARG A 184 18.95 -8.75 3.70
C ARG A 184 18.93 -8.43 2.20
N PRO A 185 19.13 -9.42 1.30
CA PRO A 185 18.84 -9.26 -0.11
C PRO A 185 17.36 -8.88 -0.35
N SER A 186 17.09 -7.97 -1.27
CA SER A 186 15.72 -7.62 -1.64
C SER A 186 15.04 -8.75 -2.42
N GLU A 187 13.76 -9.00 -2.10
CA GLU A 187 12.91 -9.98 -2.79
C GLU A 187 12.38 -9.46 -4.14
N SER A 188 12.34 -8.14 -4.34
CA SER A 188 11.80 -7.50 -5.56
C SER A 188 12.87 -7.15 -6.60
N VAL A 189 14.14 -7.22 -6.23
CA VAL A 189 15.29 -6.88 -7.10
C VAL A 189 15.93 -8.18 -7.61
N PRO A 190 16.10 -8.38 -8.93
CA PRO A 190 16.73 -9.60 -9.45
C PRO A 190 18.13 -9.86 -8.89
N GLN A 191 18.43 -11.12 -8.60
CA GLN A 191 19.75 -11.53 -8.12
C GLN A 191 20.83 -11.16 -9.15
N GLY A 192 21.84 -10.41 -8.73
CA GLY A 192 22.90 -9.90 -9.61
C GLY A 192 22.62 -8.52 -10.24
N ALA A 193 21.45 -7.91 -9.99
CA ALA A 193 21.22 -6.51 -10.36
C ALA A 193 22.17 -5.60 -9.58
N GLN A 194 22.82 -4.66 -10.27
CA GLN A 194 23.76 -3.71 -9.69
C GLN A 194 23.00 -2.62 -8.91
N VAL A 195 22.68 -2.89 -7.65
CA VAL A 195 22.25 -1.86 -6.72
C VAL A 195 23.42 -0.90 -6.52
N LEU A 196 23.35 0.27 -7.15
CA LEU A 196 24.28 1.36 -6.91
C LEU A 196 24.28 1.67 -5.41
N LYS A 197 25.38 1.33 -4.73
CA LYS A 197 25.63 1.81 -3.38
C LYS A 197 25.71 3.33 -3.48
N ILE A 198 24.70 4.03 -2.95
CA ILE A 198 24.78 5.46 -2.66
C ILE A 198 25.73 5.62 -1.47
N GLN A 199 27.02 5.44 -1.75
CA GLN A 199 28.08 5.74 -0.83
C GLN A 199 28.13 7.26 -0.74
N PHE A 200 27.67 7.78 0.41
CA PHE A 200 27.69 9.21 0.71
C PHE A 200 29.10 9.74 0.42
N MET A 201 29.25 10.58 -0.59
CA MET A 201 30.53 11.19 -0.94
C MET A 201 30.63 12.51 -0.17
N PRO A 202 31.41 12.59 0.93
CA PRO A 202 31.52 13.82 1.71
C PRO A 202 32.23 14.93 0.94
N ASP A 203 32.96 14.58 -0.12
CA ASP A 203 33.87 15.46 -0.86
C ASP A 203 33.19 16.33 -1.92
N LEU A 204 31.84 16.35 -2.01
CA LEU A 204 31.11 17.35 -2.82
C LEU A 204 30.99 18.71 -2.10
N LEU A 205 32.00 19.06 -1.30
CA LEU A 205 32.21 20.42 -0.82
C LEU A 205 32.62 21.27 -2.03
N MET A 206 31.71 22.14 -2.48
CA MET A 206 31.95 23.07 -3.60
C MET A 206 33.32 23.76 -3.45
N PRO A 207 34.17 23.78 -4.50
CA PRO A 207 35.40 24.56 -4.48
C PRO A 207 35.09 26.01 -4.11
N GLY A 208 35.67 26.46 -3.00
CA GLY A 208 35.42 27.80 -2.47
C GLY A 208 35.76 28.84 -3.53
N HIS A 209 34.84 29.79 -3.76
CA HIS A 209 35.17 30.98 -4.56
C HIS A 209 36.31 31.72 -3.88
N GLN A 210 37.51 31.58 -4.45
CA GLN A 210 38.63 32.45 -4.17
C GLN A 210 38.18 33.87 -4.49
N ARG A 211 37.97 34.70 -3.46
CA ARG A 211 37.76 36.12 -3.67
C ARG A 211 39.11 36.73 -3.99
N ASP A 212 39.30 37.07 -5.26
CA ASP A 212 40.46 37.85 -5.70
C ASP A 212 40.54 39.15 -4.89
N GLY A 213 41.74 39.46 -4.41
CA GLY A 213 41.99 40.62 -3.57
C GLY A 213 42.13 41.92 -4.37
N LEU A 214 41.89 43.03 -3.67
CA LEU A 214 42.44 44.35 -4.00
C LEU A 214 43.84 44.49 -3.38
#